data_AF-A0A8C5WT22-F1
#
_entry.id   AF-A0A8C5WT22-F1
#
_cell.length_a   1.000
_cell.length_b   1.000
_cell.length_c   1.000
_cell.angle_alpha   90.00
_cell.angle_beta   90.00
_cell.angle_gamma   90.00
#
_symmetry.space_group_name_H-M   'P 1'
#
loop_
_entity.id
_entity.type
_entity.pdbx_description
1 polymer ?
#
loop_
_entity_poly.entity_id
_entity_poly.type
_entity_poly.pdbx_seq_one_letter_code
_entity_poly.pdbx_strand_id
1 'polypeptide(L)'
;MQNFRDVCEKVFLHSTFTSHYLCLSGGKFFYRNSYKKNICIDMLQQGYHKSFAELFTLIEKWNALREAAGPGSAIWLEKSLEEQPDKLDQLHYFLTRAEAAQRSENYEEVYSNQLNLAYCFNKTEDRWLRNYFYEQCYKTAQLIKIDGGRKEAEAHSNMGLVYEEQGHFLKAVEHYEAFYNLTVGRTWKDNTGRNLNSLACEHLWRIYTLLADKMLANKEPQEAIRTLTKALKMAEEGEKEIIFLFKWPPSYLCLKRSQRPSFSPRAFFIIFMLFSCFHMFLIICNCPDLLGNLINQIVLGVDNYTIISI
;
A
#
# COMPACT_ATOMS: atom_id res chain seq x y z
N MET A 1 -19.68 28.68 3.72
CA MET A 1 -20.94 28.79 4.49
C MET A 1 -22.13 28.14 3.80
N GLN A 2 -22.29 28.22 2.46
CA GLN A 2 -23.34 27.48 1.73
C GLN A 2 -23.33 25.95 2.01
N ASN A 3 -22.16 25.29 1.96
CA ASN A 3 -22.04 23.85 2.21
C ASN A 3 -22.47 23.40 3.62
N PHE A 4 -22.38 24.25 4.65
CA PHE A 4 -22.75 23.84 6.01
C PHE A 4 -24.27 23.80 6.19
N ARG A 5 -24.98 24.73 5.53
CA ARG A 5 -26.44 24.79 5.57
C ARG A 5 -27.07 23.61 4.82
N ASP A 6 -26.52 23.26 3.65
CA ASP A 6 -26.99 22.12 2.84
C ASP A 6 -26.74 20.77 3.53
N VAL A 7 -25.62 20.63 4.25
CA VAL A 7 -25.30 19.39 4.99
C VAL A 7 -26.13 19.26 6.26
N CYS A 8 -26.35 20.36 7.00
CA CYS A 8 -27.30 20.37 8.11
C CYS A 8 -28.72 20.04 7.61
N GLU A 9 -29.16 20.61 6.48
CA GLU A 9 -30.46 20.29 5.90
C GLU A 9 -30.58 18.81 5.52
N LYS A 10 -29.56 18.16 4.94
CA LYS A 10 -29.63 16.72 4.62
C LYS A 10 -29.72 15.83 5.86
N VAL A 11 -29.03 16.17 6.96
CA VAL A 11 -29.10 15.41 8.22
C VAL A 11 -30.44 15.65 8.95
N PHE A 12 -30.99 16.86 8.87
CA PHE A 12 -32.24 17.23 9.55
C PHE A 12 -33.51 16.94 8.72
N LEU A 13 -33.51 17.04 7.39
CA LEU A 13 -34.70 16.80 6.54
C LEU A 13 -35.14 15.33 6.52
N HIS A 14 -34.19 14.39 6.60
CA HIS A 14 -34.53 12.97 6.74
C HIS A 14 -35.17 12.64 8.11
N SER A 15 -34.97 13.51 9.11
CA SER A 15 -35.56 13.38 10.44
C SER A 15 -36.94 14.04 10.57
N THR A 16 -37.24 15.07 9.77
CA THR A 16 -38.53 15.78 9.81
C THR A 16 -39.60 15.09 8.96
N PHE A 17 -39.23 14.45 7.84
CA PHE A 17 -40.21 13.74 6.99
C PHE A 17 -40.77 12.46 7.63
N THR A 18 -40.00 11.80 8.48
CA THR A 18 -40.48 10.65 9.28
C THR A 18 -41.25 11.08 10.52
N SER A 19 -41.06 12.31 11.01
CA SER A 19 -41.79 12.82 12.19
C SER A 19 -43.22 13.26 11.87
N HIS A 20 -43.53 13.66 10.63
CA HIS A 20 -44.85 14.20 10.30
C HIS A 20 -45.91 13.11 10.00
N TYR A 21 -45.52 11.92 9.53
CA TYR A 21 -46.45 10.82 9.25
C TYR A 21 -46.79 9.95 10.48
N LEU A 22 -46.08 10.11 11.60
CA LEU A 22 -46.23 9.27 12.80
C LEU A 22 -46.96 9.96 13.96
N CYS A 23 -47.41 11.22 13.81
CA CYS A 23 -48.10 11.96 14.86
C CYS A 23 -49.62 11.67 14.96
N LEU A 24 -50.09 10.52 14.43
CA LEU A 24 -51.50 10.08 14.52
C LEU A 24 -51.73 8.85 15.39
N SER A 25 -50.72 8.35 16.10
CA SER A 25 -50.90 7.28 17.09
C SER A 25 -50.06 7.57 18.34
N GLY A 26 -50.76 7.82 19.47
CA GLY A 26 -50.20 8.29 20.74
C GLY A 26 -49.33 7.27 21.48
N GLY A 27 -48.21 6.86 20.88
CA GLY A 27 -47.12 6.15 21.54
C GLY A 27 -45.87 7.02 21.59
N LYS A 28 -45.35 7.33 22.78
CA LYS A 28 -43.99 7.86 22.94
C LYS A 28 -42.99 6.77 22.52
N PHE A 29 -42.69 6.68 21.24
CA PHE A 29 -41.52 5.95 20.76
C PHE A 29 -40.28 6.78 21.11
N PHE A 30 -39.47 6.31 22.05
CA PHE A 30 -38.11 6.83 22.23
C PHE A 30 -37.32 6.52 20.96
N TYR A 31 -37.20 7.50 20.07
CA TYR A 31 -36.37 7.36 18.87
C TYR A 31 -34.91 7.25 19.31
N ARG A 32 -34.38 6.02 19.31
CA ARG A 32 -32.96 5.78 19.57
C ARG A 32 -32.19 6.14 18.30
N ASN A 33 -31.37 7.18 18.37
CA ASN A 33 -30.49 7.56 17.28
C ASN A 33 -29.58 6.38 16.91
N SER A 34 -29.33 6.21 15.60
CA SER A 34 -28.33 5.26 15.13
C SER A 34 -26.94 5.61 15.66
N TYR A 35 -26.06 4.63 15.70
CA TYR A 35 -24.70 4.82 16.22
C TYR A 35 -23.92 5.88 15.43
N LYS A 36 -23.94 5.81 14.09
CA LYS A 36 -23.45 6.87 13.19
C LYS A 36 -24.02 8.25 13.56
N LYS A 37 -25.33 8.35 13.80
CA LYS A 37 -25.98 9.63 14.11
C LYS A 37 -25.47 10.20 15.45
N ASN A 38 -25.23 9.36 16.45
CA ASN A 38 -24.65 9.82 17.72
C ASN A 38 -23.23 10.37 17.53
N ILE A 39 -22.38 9.70 16.77
CA ILE A 39 -21.02 10.19 16.43
C ILE A 39 -21.10 11.53 15.70
N CYS A 40 -21.95 11.65 14.68
CA CYS A 40 -22.11 12.90 13.95
C CYS A 40 -22.60 14.06 14.84
N ILE A 41 -23.55 13.79 15.75
CA ILE A 41 -24.03 14.78 16.72
C ILE A 41 -22.89 15.20 17.66
N ASP A 42 -22.12 14.25 18.19
CA ASP A 42 -21.00 14.51 19.10
C ASP A 42 -19.93 15.40 18.43
N MET A 43 -19.50 15.05 17.22
CA MET A 43 -18.55 15.85 16.43
C MET A 43 -19.02 17.30 16.25
N LEU A 44 -20.30 17.48 15.89
CA LEU A 44 -20.86 18.81 15.65
C LEU A 44 -21.03 19.61 16.97
N GLN A 45 -21.42 18.96 18.06
CA GLN A 45 -21.53 19.60 19.39
C GLN A 45 -20.19 20.09 19.91
N GLN A 46 -19.11 19.34 19.65
CA GLN A 46 -17.75 19.74 19.98
C GLN A 46 -17.13 20.69 18.93
N GLY A 47 -17.87 21.01 17.87
CA GLY A 47 -17.48 21.95 16.83
C GLY A 47 -16.56 21.39 15.74
N TYR A 48 -16.29 20.08 15.70
CA TYR A 48 -15.46 19.37 14.71
C TYR A 48 -16.18 19.18 13.37
N HIS A 49 -16.47 20.30 12.70
CA HIS A 49 -17.20 20.34 11.45
C HIS A 49 -16.40 19.80 10.26
N LYS A 50 -15.06 19.89 10.27
CA LYS A 50 -14.23 19.33 9.19
C LYS A 50 -14.17 17.81 9.30
N SER A 51 -13.92 17.28 10.50
CA SER A 51 -13.93 15.85 10.77
C SER A 51 -15.29 15.24 10.45
N PHE A 52 -16.39 15.93 10.80
CA PHE A 52 -17.74 15.50 10.42
C PHE A 52 -17.94 15.46 8.90
N ALA A 53 -17.53 16.52 8.18
CA ALA A 53 -17.64 16.56 6.72
C ALA A 53 -16.81 15.45 6.04
N GLU A 54 -15.59 15.22 6.54
CA GLU A 54 -14.71 14.16 6.05
C GLU A 54 -15.30 12.77 6.28
N LEU A 55 -15.79 12.47 7.50
CA LEU A 55 -16.48 11.23 7.80
C LEU A 55 -17.68 11.01 6.86
N PHE A 56 -18.48 12.05 6.63
CA PHE A 56 -19.63 11.97 5.73
C PHE A 56 -19.21 11.69 4.29
N THR A 57 -18.19 12.38 3.77
CA THR A 57 -17.63 12.11 2.43
C THR A 57 -17.09 10.69 2.30
N LEU A 58 -16.44 10.15 3.33
CA LEU A 58 -15.93 8.77 3.33
C LEU A 58 -17.07 7.75 3.24
N ILE A 59 -18.15 7.98 3.98
CA ILE A 59 -19.36 7.14 3.94
C ILE A 59 -20.00 7.20 2.55
N GLU A 60 -20.17 8.40 1.97
CA GLU A 60 -20.72 8.56 0.61
C GLU A 60 -19.85 7.88 -0.44
N LYS A 61 -18.52 8.04 -0.35
CA LYS A 61 -17.57 7.41 -1.28
C LYS A 61 -17.65 5.88 -1.19
N TRP A 62 -17.77 5.33 0.01
CA TRP A 62 -17.90 3.88 0.17
C TRP A 62 -19.21 3.35 -0.42
N ASN A 63 -20.33 4.04 -0.18
CA ASN A 63 -21.60 3.70 -0.80
C ASN A 63 -21.51 3.77 -2.33
N ALA A 64 -20.87 4.80 -2.88
CA ALA A 64 -20.64 4.91 -4.33
C ALA A 64 -19.77 3.78 -4.90
N LEU A 65 -18.70 3.37 -4.19
CA LEU A 65 -17.86 2.23 -4.58
C LEU A 65 -18.66 0.92 -4.57
N ARG A 66 -19.51 0.73 -3.56
CA ARG A 66 -20.38 -0.44 -3.45
C ARG A 66 -21.38 -0.49 -4.61
N GLU A 67 -22.08 0.62 -4.88
CA GLU A 67 -23.03 0.72 -5.99
C GLU A 67 -22.36 0.48 -7.35
N ALA A 68 -21.17 1.06 -7.57
CA ALA A 68 -20.42 0.88 -8.81
C ALA A 68 -19.94 -0.57 -9.02
N ALA A 69 -19.63 -1.31 -7.95
CA ALA A 69 -19.24 -2.71 -8.03
C ALA A 69 -20.43 -3.65 -8.29
N GLY A 70 -21.64 -3.20 -7.97
CA GLY A 70 -22.90 -3.90 -8.22
C GLY A 70 -23.19 -5.08 -7.28
N PRO A 71 -24.42 -5.62 -7.33
CA PRO A 71 -24.85 -6.74 -6.49
C PRO A 71 -24.01 -8.01 -6.72
N GLY A 72 -23.58 -8.65 -5.63
CA GLY A 72 -22.80 -9.89 -5.66
C GLY A 72 -21.27 -9.70 -5.70
N SER A 73 -20.79 -8.46 -5.78
CA SER A 73 -19.38 -8.14 -5.57
C SER A 73 -18.97 -8.32 -4.09
N ALA A 74 -17.67 -8.48 -3.82
CA ALA A 74 -17.17 -8.64 -2.44
C ALA A 74 -17.55 -7.46 -1.54
N ILE A 75 -17.43 -6.22 -2.03
CA ILE A 75 -17.80 -4.99 -1.30
C ILE A 75 -19.31 -4.89 -1.05
N TRP A 76 -20.14 -5.51 -1.89
CA TRP A 76 -21.58 -5.57 -1.69
C TRP A 76 -21.96 -6.47 -0.51
N LEU A 77 -21.20 -7.54 -0.27
CA LEU A 77 -21.41 -8.47 0.83
C LEU A 77 -20.91 -7.94 2.18
N GLU A 78 -19.98 -6.98 2.15
CA GLU A 78 -19.50 -6.30 3.35
C GLU A 78 -20.59 -5.39 3.94
N LYS A 79 -20.64 -5.29 5.27
CA LYS A 79 -21.56 -4.39 5.98
C LYS A 79 -21.29 -2.93 5.64
N SER A 80 -22.30 -2.07 5.71
CA SER A 80 -22.06 -0.64 5.47
C SER A 80 -21.00 -0.07 6.41
N LEU A 81 -20.17 0.88 5.95
CA LEU A 81 -19.29 1.62 6.85
C LEU A 81 -20.08 2.23 8.02
N GLU A 82 -21.35 2.59 7.78
CA GLU A 82 -22.29 3.11 8.78
C GLU A 82 -22.72 2.08 9.84
N GLU A 83 -22.57 0.79 9.54
CA GLU A 83 -22.99 -0.35 10.36
C GLU A 83 -21.80 -1.05 11.03
N GLN A 84 -20.59 -0.51 10.88
CA GLN A 84 -19.35 -1.02 11.44
C GLN A 84 -18.88 -0.09 12.58
N PRO A 85 -19.37 -0.29 13.82
CA PRO A 85 -19.11 0.63 14.93
C PRO A 85 -17.62 0.80 15.22
N ASP A 86 -16.84 -0.29 15.18
CA ASP A 86 -15.39 -0.24 15.43
C ASP A 86 -14.65 0.68 14.45
N LYS A 87 -15.05 0.67 13.17
CA LYS A 87 -14.45 1.55 12.14
C LYS A 87 -14.88 3.00 12.35
N LEU A 88 -16.14 3.20 12.71
CA LEU A 88 -16.66 4.54 13.02
C LEU A 88 -15.99 5.12 14.27
N ASP A 89 -15.71 4.32 15.30
CA ASP A 89 -14.96 4.73 16.49
C ASP A 89 -13.55 5.18 16.13
N GLN A 90 -12.84 4.41 15.31
CA GLN A 90 -11.49 4.77 14.85
C GLN A 90 -11.50 6.07 14.03
N LEU A 91 -12.43 6.20 13.08
CA LEU A 91 -12.62 7.41 12.30
C LEU A 91 -12.94 8.60 13.20
N HIS A 92 -13.89 8.45 14.11
CA HIS A 92 -14.28 9.50 15.05
C HIS A 92 -13.09 9.97 15.89
N TYR A 93 -12.40 9.02 16.53
CA TYR A 93 -11.30 9.31 17.44
C TYR A 93 -10.14 10.04 16.74
N PHE A 94 -9.64 9.54 15.62
CA PHE A 94 -8.48 10.12 14.98
C PHE A 94 -8.81 11.36 14.13
N LEU A 95 -9.99 11.44 13.49
CA LEU A 95 -10.36 12.62 12.71
C LEU A 95 -10.56 13.84 13.62
N THR A 96 -11.21 13.69 14.77
CA THR A 96 -11.41 14.81 15.72
C THR A 96 -10.09 15.29 16.30
N ARG A 97 -9.19 14.37 16.65
CA ARG A 97 -7.82 14.71 17.09
C ARG A 97 -7.00 15.40 16.01
N ALA A 98 -7.08 14.93 14.77
CA ALA A 98 -6.42 15.58 13.64
C ALA A 98 -6.95 17.02 13.43
N GLU A 99 -8.27 17.24 13.49
CA GLU A 99 -8.82 18.59 13.38
C GLU A 99 -8.40 19.48 14.57
N ALA A 100 -8.40 18.96 15.79
CA ALA A 100 -7.94 19.69 16.97
C ALA A 100 -6.45 20.11 16.86
N ALA A 101 -5.60 19.19 16.39
CA ALA A 101 -4.19 19.47 16.12
C ALA A 101 -4.02 20.51 15.01
N GLN A 102 -4.82 20.41 13.94
CA GLN A 102 -4.80 21.37 12.84
C GLN A 102 -5.19 22.79 13.30
N ARG A 103 -6.15 22.93 14.22
CA ARG A 103 -6.52 24.24 14.81
C ARG A 103 -5.39 24.85 15.63
N SER A 104 -4.52 24.01 16.17
CA SER A 104 -3.35 24.41 16.95
C SER A 104 -2.10 24.55 16.07
N GLU A 105 -2.24 24.48 14.74
CA GLU A 105 -1.15 24.48 13.75
C GLU A 105 -0.07 23.39 13.99
N ASN A 106 -0.42 22.35 14.74
CA ASN A 106 0.45 21.22 15.01
C ASN A 106 0.32 20.16 13.91
N TYR A 107 0.92 20.44 12.75
CA TYR A 107 0.87 19.52 11.59
C TYR A 107 1.55 18.17 11.86
N GLU A 108 2.48 18.11 12.82
CA GLU A 108 3.10 16.85 13.22
C GLU A 108 2.06 15.88 13.79
N GLU A 109 1.21 16.37 14.70
CA GLU A 109 0.15 15.56 15.28
C GLU A 109 -0.98 15.29 14.27
N VAL A 110 -1.28 16.21 13.34
CA VAL A 110 -2.20 15.94 12.22
C VAL A 110 -1.72 14.74 11.42
N TYR A 111 -0.44 14.73 11.02
CA TYR A 111 0.17 13.64 10.27
C TYR A 111 0.11 12.32 11.05
N SER A 112 0.46 12.32 12.33
CA SER A 112 0.41 11.12 13.16
C SER A 112 -1.00 10.53 13.28
N ASN A 113 -2.04 11.35 13.47
CA ASN A 113 -3.42 10.86 13.53
C ASN A 113 -3.88 10.30 12.17
N GLN A 114 -3.54 10.95 11.06
CA GLN A 114 -3.83 10.44 9.71
C GLN A 114 -3.11 9.13 9.42
N LEU A 115 -1.84 8.99 9.84
CA LEU A 115 -1.06 7.78 9.65
C LEU A 115 -1.62 6.62 10.48
N ASN A 116 -2.05 6.89 11.72
CA ASN A 116 -2.73 5.91 12.55
C ASN A 116 -4.03 5.41 11.92
N LEU A 117 -4.82 6.30 11.31
CA LEU A 117 -6.00 5.91 10.52
C LEU A 117 -5.61 4.97 9.37
N ALA A 118 -4.55 5.28 8.63
CA ALA A 118 -4.09 4.39 7.57
C ALA A 118 -3.71 3.00 8.10
N TYR A 119 -3.04 2.92 9.26
CA TYR A 119 -2.68 1.65 9.89
C TYR A 119 -3.88 0.86 10.42
N CYS A 120 -4.88 1.54 10.97
CA CYS A 120 -6.15 0.93 11.37
C CYS A 120 -6.85 0.19 10.20
N PHE A 121 -6.70 0.72 8.99
CA PHE A 121 -7.36 0.24 7.77
C PHE A 121 -6.45 -0.57 6.84
N ASN A 122 -5.46 -1.28 7.39
CA ASN A 122 -4.48 -2.02 6.59
C ASN A 122 -4.97 -3.36 5.99
N LYS A 123 -6.21 -3.74 6.25
CA LYS A 123 -6.82 -4.95 5.65
C LYS A 123 -7.10 -4.76 4.17
N THR A 124 -7.16 -5.85 3.41
CA THR A 124 -7.40 -5.82 1.95
C THR A 124 -8.72 -5.13 1.59
N GLU A 125 -9.78 -5.35 2.37
CA GLU A 125 -11.11 -4.73 2.22
C GLU A 125 -11.07 -3.20 2.39
N ASP A 126 -10.20 -2.71 3.28
CA ASP A 126 -10.10 -1.30 3.65
C ASP A 126 -8.99 -0.56 2.90
N ARG A 127 -8.38 -1.21 1.88
CA ARG A 127 -7.29 -0.63 1.08
C ARG A 127 -7.63 0.75 0.53
N TRP A 128 -8.86 0.97 0.07
CA TRP A 128 -9.27 2.27 -0.46
C TRP A 128 -9.24 3.38 0.61
N LEU A 129 -9.58 3.05 1.86
CA LEU A 129 -9.63 3.97 2.99
C LEU A 129 -8.22 4.24 3.53
N ARG A 130 -7.38 3.21 3.64
CA ARG A 130 -5.95 3.38 3.91
C ARG A 130 -5.29 4.28 2.86
N ASN A 131 -5.51 4.01 1.57
CA ASN A 131 -4.89 4.77 0.50
C ASN A 131 -5.36 6.24 0.51
N TYR A 132 -6.62 6.49 0.87
CA TYR A 132 -7.10 7.86 1.12
C TYR A 132 -6.30 8.55 2.24
N PHE A 133 -6.09 7.89 3.37
CA PHE A 133 -5.34 8.50 4.48
C PHE A 133 -3.85 8.64 4.20
N TYR A 134 -3.24 7.76 3.40
CA TYR A 134 -1.87 7.99 2.90
C TYR A 134 -1.78 9.23 2.01
N GLU A 135 -2.77 9.49 1.17
CA GLU A 135 -2.83 10.72 0.37
C GLU A 135 -2.96 11.97 1.27
N GLN A 136 -3.77 11.91 2.32
CA GLN A 136 -3.87 13.00 3.30
C GLN A 136 -2.56 13.19 4.07
N CYS A 137 -1.92 12.11 4.52
CA CYS A 137 -0.61 12.15 5.17
C CYS A 137 0.41 12.85 4.28
N TYR A 138 0.43 12.54 2.97
CA TYR A 138 1.34 13.17 2.03
C TYR A 138 1.12 14.68 1.93
N LYS A 139 -0.13 15.13 1.80
CA LYS A 139 -0.48 16.56 1.79
C LYS A 139 -0.05 17.26 3.07
N THR A 140 -0.28 16.64 4.23
CA THR A 140 0.13 17.19 5.53
C THR A 140 1.65 17.21 5.68
N ALA A 141 2.36 16.16 5.27
CA ALA A 141 3.81 16.06 5.38
C ALA A 141 4.52 17.18 4.64
N GLN A 142 3.99 17.61 3.49
CA GLN A 142 4.52 18.75 2.72
C GLN A 142 4.48 20.07 3.49
N LEU A 143 3.62 20.20 4.52
CA LEU A 143 3.50 21.37 5.38
C LEU A 143 4.49 21.32 6.56
N ILE A 144 5.04 20.14 6.89
CA ILE A 144 5.96 19.96 8.01
C ILE A 144 7.37 20.29 7.53
N LYS A 145 7.95 21.38 8.04
CA LYS A 145 9.32 21.81 7.70
C LYS A 145 10.33 21.59 8.82
N ILE A 146 9.85 21.37 10.04
CA ILE A 146 10.67 21.33 11.25
C ILE A 146 11.47 20.02 11.41
N ASP A 147 11.06 18.93 10.76
CA ASP A 147 11.64 17.60 10.96
C ASP A 147 12.73 17.24 9.94
N GLY A 148 13.17 18.22 9.14
CA GLY A 148 14.18 18.04 8.10
C GLY A 148 13.71 17.22 6.90
N GLY A 149 12.40 17.03 6.71
CA GLY A 149 11.81 16.27 5.59
C GLY A 149 11.58 14.79 5.90
N ARG A 150 11.67 14.38 7.16
CA ARG A 150 11.52 12.98 7.55
C ARG A 150 10.12 12.44 7.24
N LYS A 151 9.07 13.14 7.67
CA LYS A 151 7.68 12.72 7.40
C LYS A 151 7.32 12.81 5.92
N GLU A 152 7.92 13.76 5.20
CA GLU A 152 7.80 13.84 3.74
C GLU A 152 8.38 12.59 3.09
N ALA A 153 9.56 12.13 3.53
CA ALA A 153 10.17 10.88 3.07
C ALA A 153 9.27 9.66 3.35
N GLU A 154 8.81 9.50 4.59
CA GLU A 154 7.89 8.41 4.98
C GLU A 154 6.58 8.46 4.17
N ALA A 155 6.05 9.64 3.89
CA ALA A 155 4.86 9.81 3.06
C ALA A 155 5.10 9.45 1.58
N HIS A 156 6.27 9.77 1.02
CA HIS A 156 6.66 9.33 -0.31
C HIS A 156 6.73 7.80 -0.41
N SER A 157 7.28 7.12 0.60
CA SER A 157 7.27 5.65 0.67
C SER A 157 5.83 5.09 0.63
N ASN A 158 4.92 5.65 1.44
CA ASN A 158 3.51 5.24 1.44
C ASN A 158 2.82 5.50 0.10
N MET A 159 3.06 6.64 -0.54
CA MET A 159 2.50 6.95 -1.87
C MET A 159 3.05 6.04 -2.97
N GLY A 160 4.33 5.64 -2.89
CA GLY A 160 4.90 4.63 -3.77
C GLY A 160 4.14 3.31 -3.70
N LEU A 161 3.81 2.85 -2.49
CA LEU A 161 3.00 1.65 -2.27
C LEU A 161 1.58 1.80 -2.87
N VAL A 162 0.94 2.96 -2.66
CA VAL A 162 -0.41 3.23 -3.21
C VAL A 162 -0.41 3.11 -4.73
N TYR A 163 0.55 3.72 -5.43
CA TYR A 163 0.63 3.65 -6.89
C TYR A 163 1.01 2.27 -7.40
N GLU A 164 1.88 1.56 -6.68
CA GLU A 164 2.27 0.19 -7.01
C GLU A 164 1.05 -0.76 -6.96
N GLU A 165 0.24 -0.67 -5.90
CA GLU A 165 -0.99 -1.47 -5.77
C GLU A 165 -2.06 -1.14 -6.81
N GLN A 166 -2.09 0.11 -7.30
CA GLN A 166 -2.99 0.54 -8.38
C GLN A 166 -2.46 0.17 -9.77
N GLY A 167 -1.23 -0.36 -9.87
CA GLY A 167 -0.60 -0.69 -11.15
C GLY A 167 0.01 0.50 -11.90
N HIS A 168 0.13 1.66 -11.25
CA HIS A 168 0.77 2.86 -11.82
C HIS A 168 2.29 2.84 -11.52
N PHE A 169 3.00 1.86 -12.06
CA PHE A 169 4.41 1.58 -11.71
C PHE A 169 5.36 2.77 -11.89
N LEU A 170 5.18 3.57 -12.95
CA LEU A 170 6.04 4.75 -13.18
C LEU A 170 5.86 5.81 -12.09
N LYS A 171 4.62 6.08 -11.66
CA LYS A 171 4.36 6.99 -10.52
C LYS A 171 4.90 6.43 -9.21
N ALA A 172 4.84 5.10 -9.02
CA ALA A 172 5.44 4.46 -7.86
C ALA A 172 6.95 4.69 -7.82
N VAL A 173 7.64 4.55 -8.97
CA VAL A 173 9.06 4.87 -9.10
C VAL A 173 9.36 6.32 -8.71
N GLU A 174 8.61 7.29 -9.23
CA GLU A 174 8.81 8.71 -8.90
C GLU A 174 8.76 8.97 -7.38
N HIS A 175 7.78 8.37 -6.70
CA HIS A 175 7.65 8.49 -5.25
C HIS A 175 8.76 7.76 -4.50
N TYR A 176 9.17 6.57 -4.93
CA TYR A 176 10.29 5.86 -4.29
C TYR A 176 11.66 6.54 -4.55
N GLU A 177 11.86 7.16 -5.71
CA GLU A 177 13.06 7.95 -6.00
C GLU A 177 13.11 9.21 -5.12
N ALA A 178 11.98 9.90 -4.94
CA ALA A 178 11.88 11.01 -4.00
C ALA A 178 12.17 10.56 -2.55
N PHE A 179 11.64 9.41 -2.13
CA PHE A 179 11.92 8.82 -0.82
C PHE A 179 13.41 8.53 -0.62
N TYR A 180 14.07 7.93 -1.61
CA TYR A 180 15.50 7.69 -1.59
C TYR A 180 16.28 9.01 -1.48
N ASN A 181 16.00 9.99 -2.34
CA ASN A 181 16.71 11.28 -2.34
C ASN A 181 16.60 12.03 -0.99
N LEU A 182 15.46 11.94 -0.32
CA LEU A 182 15.27 12.55 1.01
C LEU A 182 16.02 11.82 2.13
N THR A 183 16.29 10.52 1.96
CA THR A 183 16.91 9.68 2.99
C THR A 183 18.41 9.46 2.79
N VAL A 184 18.95 9.71 1.59
CA VAL A 184 20.39 9.60 1.30
C VAL A 184 21.19 10.46 2.28
N GLY A 185 22.20 9.83 2.90
CA GLY A 185 23.07 10.48 3.89
C GLY A 185 22.40 10.75 5.24
N ARG A 186 21.16 10.32 5.45
CA ARG A 186 20.45 10.42 6.74
C ARG A 186 20.49 9.08 7.47
N THR A 187 20.53 9.14 8.80
CA THR A 187 20.53 7.96 9.68
C THR A 187 19.16 7.74 10.33
N TRP A 188 18.08 8.12 9.63
CA TRP A 188 16.72 7.95 10.14
C TRP A 188 16.33 6.49 10.19
N LYS A 189 15.61 6.11 11.24
CA LYS A 189 15.13 4.76 11.45
C LYS A 189 13.61 4.73 11.59
N ASP A 190 13.00 3.70 11.03
CA ASP A 190 11.58 3.42 11.25
C ASP A 190 11.33 2.89 12.67
N ASN A 191 10.05 2.65 12.99
CA ASN A 191 9.64 2.10 14.29
C ASN A 191 10.17 0.69 14.56
N THR A 192 10.63 -0.03 13.52
CA THR A 192 11.26 -1.35 13.63
C THR A 192 12.78 -1.27 13.83
N GLY A 193 13.35 -0.07 13.76
CA GLY A 193 14.78 0.19 13.89
C GLY A 193 15.56 0.05 12.57
N ARG A 194 14.89 -0.22 11.44
CA ARG A 194 15.51 -0.29 10.12
C ARG A 194 15.80 1.09 9.57
N ASN A 195 16.90 1.24 8.85
CA ASN A 195 17.27 2.51 8.23
C ASN A 195 16.31 2.82 7.07
N LEU A 196 15.76 4.04 7.05
CA LEU A 196 14.87 4.50 5.98
C LEU A 196 15.56 4.51 4.61
N ASN A 197 16.87 4.81 4.56
CA ASN A 197 17.61 4.77 3.30
C ASN A 197 17.73 3.35 2.74
N SER A 198 18.04 2.37 3.60
CA SER A 198 18.05 0.95 3.20
C SER A 198 16.68 0.49 2.71
N LEU A 199 15.60 0.94 3.38
CA LEU A 199 14.22 0.66 2.95
C LEU A 199 13.90 1.30 1.58
N ALA A 200 14.38 2.51 1.32
CA ALA A 200 14.23 3.17 0.03
C ALA A 200 14.92 2.38 -1.09
N CYS A 201 16.14 1.91 -0.85
CA CYS A 201 16.88 1.05 -1.77
C CYS A 201 16.14 -0.26 -2.05
N GLU A 202 15.57 -0.90 -1.02
CA GLU A 202 14.76 -2.12 -1.15
C GLU A 202 13.53 -1.89 -2.06
N HIS A 203 12.78 -0.81 -1.82
CA HIS A 203 11.61 -0.46 -2.63
C HIS A 203 11.99 -0.16 -4.08
N LEU A 204 13.06 0.61 -4.30
CA LEU A 204 13.54 0.94 -5.64
C LEU A 204 14.03 -0.29 -6.40
N TRP A 205 14.81 -1.16 -5.76
CA TRP A 205 15.22 -2.42 -6.34
C TRP A 205 14.01 -3.27 -6.75
N ARG A 206 13.01 -3.42 -5.86
CA ARG A 206 11.79 -4.20 -6.14
C ARG A 206 11.00 -3.63 -7.32
N ILE A 207 10.79 -2.32 -7.36
CA ILE A 207 9.97 -1.71 -8.42
C ILE A 207 10.70 -1.72 -9.77
N TYR A 208 12.02 -1.51 -9.80
CA TYR A 208 12.80 -1.55 -11.04
C TYR A 208 12.88 -2.96 -11.61
N THR A 209 13.07 -3.99 -10.77
CA THR A 209 13.02 -5.39 -11.23
C THR A 209 11.66 -5.73 -11.83
N LEU A 210 10.57 -5.37 -11.15
CA LEU A 210 9.22 -5.56 -11.68
C LEU A 210 8.99 -4.82 -13.02
N LEU A 211 9.51 -3.60 -13.16
CA LEU A 211 9.40 -2.82 -14.39
C LEU A 211 10.20 -3.45 -15.53
N ALA A 212 11.41 -3.92 -15.24
CA ALA A 212 12.25 -4.62 -16.21
C ALA A 212 11.59 -5.92 -16.71
N ASP A 213 10.99 -6.71 -15.82
CA ASP A 213 10.24 -7.93 -16.22
C ASP A 213 9.11 -7.60 -17.20
N LYS A 214 8.42 -6.48 -16.98
CA LYS A 214 7.36 -6.00 -17.89
C LYS A 214 7.91 -5.52 -19.22
N MET A 215 9.04 -4.80 -19.23
CA MET A 215 9.72 -4.37 -20.45
C MET A 215 10.20 -5.59 -21.27
N LEU A 216 10.70 -6.63 -20.62
CA LEU A 216 11.07 -7.89 -21.29
C LEU A 216 9.87 -8.57 -21.92
N ALA A 217 8.73 -8.63 -21.21
CA ALA A 217 7.48 -9.15 -21.77
C ALA A 217 6.99 -8.34 -22.99
N ASN A 218 7.21 -7.02 -22.97
CA ASN A 218 6.88 -6.11 -24.08
C ASN A 218 7.92 -6.10 -25.22
N LYS A 219 8.97 -6.94 -25.14
CA LYS A 219 10.07 -7.01 -26.12
C LYS A 219 10.90 -5.73 -26.23
N GLU A 220 11.11 -5.05 -25.10
CA GLU A 220 11.95 -3.86 -24.97
C GLU A 220 13.25 -4.18 -24.17
N PRO A 221 14.15 -5.03 -24.71
CA PRO A 221 15.29 -5.55 -23.94
C PRO A 221 16.32 -4.47 -23.54
N GLN A 222 16.48 -3.42 -24.35
CA GLN A 222 17.45 -2.36 -24.06
C GLN A 222 17.05 -1.52 -22.84
N GLU A 223 15.78 -1.15 -22.74
CA GLU A 223 15.24 -0.41 -21.58
C GLU A 223 15.17 -1.29 -20.33
N ALA A 224 14.88 -2.59 -20.50
CA ALA A 224 14.96 -3.56 -19.41
C ALA A 224 16.38 -3.64 -18.81
N ILE A 225 17.42 -3.74 -19.65
CA ILE A 225 18.82 -3.77 -19.19
C ILE A 225 19.19 -2.49 -18.45
N ARG A 226 18.78 -1.32 -18.96
CA ARG A 226 19.00 -0.03 -18.29
C ARG A 226 18.33 0.01 -16.92
N THR A 227 17.10 -0.46 -16.84
CA THR A 227 16.33 -0.50 -15.59
C THR A 227 16.92 -1.48 -14.58
N LEU A 228 17.36 -2.66 -15.03
CA LEU A 228 18.08 -3.64 -14.18
C LEU A 228 19.40 -3.09 -13.66
N THR A 229 20.10 -2.28 -14.45
CA THR A 229 21.34 -1.61 -14.01
C THR A 229 21.05 -0.65 -12.86
N LYS A 230 19.94 0.09 -12.91
CA LYS A 230 19.48 0.92 -11.77
C LYS A 230 19.15 0.07 -10.55
N ALA A 231 18.45 -1.05 -10.74
CA ALA A 231 18.12 -1.97 -9.65
C ALA A 231 19.38 -2.51 -8.96
N LEU A 232 20.39 -2.92 -9.74
CA LEU A 232 21.66 -3.40 -9.21
C LEU A 232 22.37 -2.34 -8.36
N LYS A 233 22.42 -1.09 -8.84
CA LYS A 233 22.99 0.02 -8.07
C LYS A 233 22.30 0.18 -6.70
N MET A 234 20.97 0.12 -6.66
CA MET A 234 20.24 0.21 -5.38
C MET A 234 20.51 -0.99 -4.47
N ALA A 235 20.70 -2.18 -5.03
CA ALA A 235 21.07 -3.37 -4.26
C ALA A 235 22.48 -3.29 -3.65
N GLU A 236 23.43 -2.66 -4.34
CA GLU A 236 24.78 -2.41 -3.84
C GLU A 236 24.78 -1.40 -2.69
N GLU A 237 23.95 -0.35 -2.80
CA GLU A 237 23.85 0.72 -1.80
C GLU A 237 23.04 0.33 -0.55
N GLY A 238 22.03 -0.54 -0.66
CA GLY A 238 21.12 -0.89 0.44
C GLY A 238 21.72 -1.72 1.59
N GLU A 239 23.03 -1.99 1.58
CA GLU A 239 23.72 -2.95 2.47
C GLU A 239 23.09 -4.38 2.45
N LYS A 240 23.71 -5.32 3.19
CA LYS A 240 23.65 -6.80 3.06
C LYS A 240 22.27 -7.49 2.94
N GLU A 241 21.16 -6.81 3.24
CA GLU A 241 19.81 -7.41 3.22
C GLU A 241 19.29 -7.65 1.79
N ILE A 242 19.59 -6.77 0.83
CA ILE A 242 19.14 -6.93 -0.56
C ILE A 242 19.91 -8.07 -1.26
N ILE A 243 21.17 -8.28 -0.90
CA ILE A 243 22.00 -9.38 -1.43
C ILE A 243 21.38 -10.77 -1.11
N PHE A 244 20.65 -10.88 0.01
CA PHE A 244 19.94 -12.13 0.34
C PHE A 244 18.75 -12.39 -0.59
N LEU A 245 18.08 -11.33 -1.09
CA LEU A 245 17.00 -11.43 -2.07
C LEU A 245 17.52 -11.73 -3.47
N PHE A 246 18.74 -11.32 -3.81
CA PHE A 246 19.42 -11.73 -5.05
C PHE A 246 19.63 -13.25 -5.15
N LYS A 247 19.71 -13.96 -4.01
CA LYS A 247 19.74 -15.43 -3.96
C LYS A 247 18.39 -16.11 -4.22
N TRP A 248 17.29 -15.36 -4.24
CA TRP A 248 15.94 -15.89 -4.40
C TRP A 248 15.12 -15.01 -5.35
N PRO A 249 15.24 -15.21 -6.67
CA PRO A 249 14.37 -14.54 -7.62
C PRO A 249 12.89 -14.83 -7.29
N PRO A 250 11.97 -13.85 -7.42
CA PRO A 250 10.54 -14.01 -7.10
C PRO A 250 9.84 -15.15 -7.84
N SER A 251 10.36 -15.57 -8.99
CA SER A 251 9.91 -16.75 -9.73
C SER A 251 10.06 -18.07 -8.94
N TYR A 252 10.99 -18.15 -7.97
CA TYR A 252 11.18 -19.34 -7.13
C TYR A 252 10.32 -19.34 -5.85
N LEU A 253 9.79 -18.20 -5.43
CA LEU A 253 8.90 -18.11 -4.26
C LEU A 253 7.47 -18.60 -4.56
N CYS A 254 7.07 -18.59 -5.83
CA CYS A 254 5.76 -19.11 -6.26
C CYS A 254 5.66 -20.64 -6.19
N LEU A 255 6.79 -21.37 -6.27
CA LEU A 255 6.81 -22.85 -6.19
C LEU A 255 6.78 -23.40 -4.75
N LYS A 256 6.97 -22.57 -3.72
CA LYS A 256 7.00 -23.06 -2.32
C LYS A 256 5.63 -23.42 -1.75
N ARG A 257 4.53 -23.21 -2.48
CA ARG A 257 3.18 -23.60 -2.06
C ARG A 257 2.66 -24.92 -2.64
N SER A 258 3.29 -25.52 -3.65
CA SER A 258 2.66 -26.67 -4.34
C SER A 258 3.34 -28.03 -4.20
N GLN A 259 4.61 -28.19 -3.82
CA GLN A 259 5.20 -29.52 -3.60
C GLN A 259 6.45 -29.41 -2.73
N ARG A 260 6.50 -30.11 -1.58
CA ARG A 260 7.76 -30.39 -0.87
C ARG A 260 8.34 -31.69 -1.45
N PRO A 261 9.46 -31.68 -2.19
CA PRO A 261 10.18 -32.91 -2.45
C PRO A 261 11.08 -33.24 -1.26
N SER A 262 11.01 -34.47 -0.79
CA SER A 262 11.84 -35.04 0.27
C SER A 262 13.26 -35.31 -0.24
N PHE A 263 14.09 -34.28 -0.33
CA PHE A 263 15.53 -34.46 -0.54
C PHE A 263 16.32 -34.18 0.74
N SER A 264 17.31 -35.02 1.01
CA SER A 264 18.15 -34.91 2.21
C SER A 264 19.01 -33.63 2.17
N PRO A 265 19.27 -32.98 3.33
CA PRO A 265 20.02 -31.72 3.39
C PRO A 265 21.42 -31.76 2.75
N ARG A 266 22.02 -32.95 2.65
CA ARG A 266 23.36 -33.16 2.06
C ARG A 266 23.35 -33.07 0.53
N ALA A 267 22.29 -33.54 -0.13
CA ALA A 267 22.17 -33.45 -1.59
C ALA A 267 21.98 -32.01 -2.07
N PHE A 268 21.23 -31.20 -1.30
CA PHE A 268 21.00 -29.79 -1.59
C PHE A 268 22.28 -28.95 -1.48
N PHE A 269 23.15 -29.27 -0.52
CA PHE A 269 24.43 -28.58 -0.32
C PHE A 269 25.44 -28.84 -1.45
N ILE A 270 25.46 -30.08 -1.98
CA ILE A 270 26.39 -30.47 -3.05
C ILE A 270 25.99 -29.82 -4.39
N ILE A 271 24.70 -29.79 -4.71
CA ILE A 271 24.20 -29.13 -5.93
C ILE A 271 24.44 -27.62 -5.88
N PHE A 272 24.28 -27.00 -4.70
CA PHE A 272 24.52 -25.57 -4.49
C PHE A 272 26.01 -25.19 -4.57
N MET A 273 26.92 -26.06 -4.07
CA MET A 273 28.37 -25.92 -4.23
C MET A 273 28.79 -26.05 -5.71
N LEU A 274 28.20 -26.98 -6.46
CA LEU A 274 28.53 -27.17 -7.87
C LEU A 274 28.07 -25.98 -8.74
N PHE A 275 26.89 -25.40 -8.47
CA PHE A 275 26.40 -24.22 -9.19
C PHE A 275 27.20 -22.95 -8.89
N SER A 276 27.61 -22.74 -7.63
CA SER A 276 28.43 -21.59 -7.24
C SER A 276 29.87 -21.68 -7.75
N CYS A 277 30.45 -22.88 -7.80
CA CYS A 277 31.77 -23.11 -8.41
C CYS A 277 31.74 -22.94 -9.94
N PHE A 278 30.67 -23.37 -10.62
CA PHE A 278 30.55 -23.23 -12.08
C PHE A 278 30.36 -21.77 -12.50
N HIS A 279 29.64 -20.97 -11.69
CA HIS A 279 29.48 -19.55 -11.95
C HIS A 279 30.78 -18.76 -11.73
N MET A 280 31.56 -19.12 -10.70
CA MET A 280 32.91 -18.57 -10.52
C MET A 280 33.87 -18.97 -11.66
N PHE A 281 33.77 -20.20 -12.17
CA PHE A 281 34.62 -20.67 -13.28
C PHE A 281 34.33 -19.93 -14.59
N LEU A 282 33.06 -19.62 -14.88
CA LEU A 282 32.66 -18.83 -16.05
C LEU A 282 33.10 -17.35 -15.98
N ILE A 283 33.12 -16.76 -14.78
CA ILE A 283 33.58 -15.38 -14.56
C ILE A 283 35.12 -15.27 -14.71
N ILE A 284 35.87 -16.30 -14.30
CA ILE A 284 37.34 -16.30 -14.38
C ILE A 284 37.85 -16.54 -15.81
N CYS A 285 37.11 -17.30 -16.65
CA CYS A 285 37.63 -17.72 -17.96
C CYS A 285 37.32 -16.79 -19.16
N ASN A 286 36.54 -15.71 -18.99
CA ASN A 286 36.33 -14.67 -20.01
C ASN A 286 36.05 -15.19 -21.45
N CYS A 287 35.24 -16.25 -21.58
CA CYS A 287 34.84 -16.83 -22.87
C CYS A 287 33.33 -16.62 -23.13
N PRO A 288 32.93 -15.65 -23.96
CA PRO A 288 31.51 -15.37 -24.24
C PRO A 288 30.81 -16.45 -25.10
N ASP A 289 31.56 -17.30 -25.81
CA ASP A 289 31.01 -18.25 -26.78
C ASP A 289 30.36 -19.51 -26.15
N LEU A 290 30.70 -19.85 -24.90
CA LEU A 290 30.08 -20.99 -24.21
C LEU A 290 28.68 -20.67 -23.68
N LEU A 291 28.39 -19.40 -23.36
CA LEU A 291 27.09 -19.00 -22.83
C LEU A 291 25.99 -19.11 -23.90
N GLY A 292 26.30 -18.75 -25.15
CA GLY A 292 25.38 -18.84 -26.28
C GLY A 292 24.98 -20.27 -26.64
N ASN A 293 25.92 -21.22 -26.57
CA ASN A 293 25.64 -22.63 -26.87
C ASN A 293 24.85 -23.33 -25.76
N LEU A 294 25.04 -22.96 -24.49
CA LEU A 294 24.28 -23.53 -23.38
C LEU A 294 22.84 -23.02 -23.32
N ILE A 295 22.61 -21.74 -23.63
CA ILE A 295 21.26 -21.16 -23.73
C ILE A 295 20.49 -21.83 -24.89
N ASN A 296 21.14 -22.06 -26.03
CA ASN A 296 20.51 -22.76 -27.16
C ASN A 296 20.20 -24.24 -26.84
N GLN A 297 21.04 -24.95 -26.07
CA GLN A 297 20.72 -26.31 -25.63
C GLN A 297 19.59 -26.38 -24.60
N ILE A 298 19.46 -25.36 -23.74
CA ILE A 298 18.35 -25.28 -22.77
C ILE A 298 17.04 -24.95 -23.51
N VAL A 299 17.06 -24.07 -24.52
CA VAL A 299 15.88 -23.74 -25.32
C VAL A 299 15.43 -24.92 -26.19
N LEU A 300 16.36 -25.71 -26.76
CA LEU A 300 16.03 -26.90 -27.56
C LEU A 300 15.70 -28.15 -26.72
N GLY A 301 16.01 -28.15 -25.41
CA GLY A 301 15.77 -29.27 -24.50
C GLY A 301 14.38 -29.29 -23.84
N VAL A 302 13.59 -28.22 -23.97
CA VAL A 302 12.26 -28.10 -23.34
C VAL A 302 11.13 -28.71 -24.19
N ASP A 303 11.38 -28.99 -25.47
CA ASP A 303 10.35 -29.51 -26.39
C ASP A 303 10.15 -31.04 -26.33
N ASN A 304 10.84 -31.77 -25.44
CA ASN A 304 10.90 -33.24 -25.48
C ASN A 304 10.57 -34.00 -24.17
N TYR A 305 9.71 -33.45 -23.31
CA TYR A 305 9.12 -34.25 -22.22
C TYR A 305 7.61 -34.42 -22.41
N THR A 306 7.30 -35.38 -23.28
CA THR A 306 6.01 -36.04 -23.41
C THR A 306 5.57 -36.64 -22.07
N ILE A 307 4.34 -36.30 -21.68
CA ILE A 307 3.55 -36.92 -20.63
C ILE A 307 3.61 -38.45 -20.76
N ILE A 308 4.11 -39.14 -19.72
CA ILE A 308 3.82 -40.56 -19.52
C ILE A 308 3.27 -40.74 -18.11
N SER A 309 1.98 -41.08 -18.11
CA SER A 309 1.16 -41.61 -17.03
C SER A 309 1.75 -42.91 -16.45
N ILE A 310 1.75 -43.03 -15.11
CA ILE A 310 1.17 -44.12 -14.27
C ILE A 310 1.16 -43.61 -12.83
#